data_AF-A0A9D7VRA0-F1
#
_entry.id   AF-A0A9D7VRA0-F1
#
_cell.length_a   1.000
_cell.length_b   1.000
_cell.length_c   1.000
_cell.angle_alpha   90.00
_cell.angle_beta   90.00
_cell.angle_gamma   90.00
#
_symmetry.space_group_name_H-M   'P 1'
#
loop_
_entity.id
_entity.type
_entity.pdbx_description
1 polymer ?
#
loop_
_entity_poly.entity_id
_entity_poly.type
_entity_poly.pdbx_seq_one_letter_code
_entity_poly.pdbx_strand_id
1 'polypeptide(L)'
;MWRLHWDIALRQAYDPGQGLSAFLSRLSVFGMVIAISLLLAALSVMNGFEREMRVRILNLVPHVTIRGFASEDDWAQVQADLAQLESVTRQNRFTDIDALLVAQGNAHVTRLTIAENGALEPYKEHLRPAVDSLGARELVIGAHLAATLGLTVGDRVSA
;
A
#
# COMPACT_ATOMS: atom_id res chain seq x y z
N MET A 1 2.01 -35.40 -41.57
CA MET A 1 3.12 -35.99 -40.81
C MET A 1 3.18 -35.51 -39.37
N TRP A 2 3.13 -34.20 -39.08
CA TRP A 2 3.21 -33.64 -37.70
C TRP A 2 2.23 -34.23 -36.66
N ARG A 3 0.98 -34.54 -37.05
CA ARG A 3 -0.04 -35.10 -36.13
C ARG A 3 0.31 -36.51 -35.63
N LEU A 4 0.88 -37.35 -36.50
CA LEU A 4 1.29 -38.72 -36.17
C LEU A 4 2.38 -38.76 -35.09
N HIS A 5 3.27 -37.77 -35.08
CA HIS A 5 4.37 -37.71 -34.12
C HIS A 5 3.85 -37.33 -32.73
N TRP A 6 2.86 -36.42 -32.68
CA TRP A 6 2.15 -36.06 -31.45
C TRP A 6 1.34 -37.22 -30.88
N ASP A 7 0.65 -37.99 -31.73
CA ASP A 7 -0.16 -39.12 -31.30
C ASP A 7 0.70 -40.25 -30.68
N ILE A 8 1.88 -40.51 -31.27
CA ILE A 8 2.84 -41.50 -30.73
C ILE A 8 3.40 -41.02 -29.38
N ALA A 9 3.78 -39.76 -29.28
CA ALA A 9 4.32 -39.18 -28.04
C ALA A 9 3.29 -39.19 -26.90
N LEU A 10 2.05 -38.78 -27.18
CA LEU A 10 0.95 -38.81 -26.20
C LEU A 10 0.66 -40.24 -25.73
N ARG A 11 0.60 -41.20 -26.66
CA ARG A 11 0.36 -42.60 -26.29
C ARG A 11 1.46 -43.15 -25.39
N GLN A 12 2.72 -42.82 -25.66
CA GLN A 12 3.85 -43.28 -24.87
C GLN A 12 3.96 -42.58 -23.50
N ALA A 13 3.53 -41.32 -23.40
CA ALA A 13 3.48 -40.58 -22.13
C ALA A 13 2.34 -41.06 -21.21
N TYR A 14 1.23 -41.54 -21.78
CA TYR A 14 0.06 -42.01 -21.03
C TYR A 14 0.01 -43.52 -20.82
N ASP A 15 0.93 -44.31 -21.41
CA ASP A 15 0.92 -45.77 -21.27
C ASP A 15 1.24 -46.15 -19.81
N PRO A 16 0.29 -46.71 -19.05
CA PRO A 16 0.53 -47.11 -17.68
C PRO A 16 1.30 -48.42 -17.71
N GLY A 17 2.62 -48.33 -17.86
CA GLY A 17 3.51 -49.48 -17.69
C GLY A 17 3.21 -50.22 -16.38
N GLN A 18 3.48 -51.52 -16.34
CA GLN A 18 3.26 -52.32 -15.14
C GLN A 18 4.58 -52.45 -14.36
N GLY A 19 4.55 -52.26 -13.04
CA GLY A 19 5.70 -52.46 -12.14
C GLY A 19 6.41 -51.18 -11.67
N LEU A 20 7.66 -51.35 -11.19
CA LEU A 20 8.47 -50.31 -10.53
C LEU A 20 8.75 -49.09 -11.44
N SER A 21 8.93 -49.30 -12.73
CA SER A 21 9.23 -48.22 -13.69
C SER A 21 8.10 -47.19 -13.80
N ALA A 22 6.84 -47.64 -13.81
CA ALA A 22 5.68 -46.76 -13.85
C ALA A 22 5.47 -46.01 -12.53
N PHE A 23 5.79 -46.64 -11.38
CA PHE A 23 5.79 -45.96 -10.09
C PHE A 23 6.82 -44.82 -10.05
N LEU A 24 8.07 -45.09 -10.46
CA LEU A 24 9.13 -44.08 -10.50
C LEU A 24 8.84 -42.94 -11.48
N SER A 25 8.26 -43.25 -12.65
CA SER A 25 7.85 -42.25 -13.64
C SER A 25 6.80 -41.30 -13.06
N ARG A 26 5.75 -41.82 -12.41
CA ARG A 26 4.73 -41.00 -11.76
C ARG A 26 5.30 -40.16 -10.62
N LEU A 27 6.20 -40.73 -9.81
CA LEU A 27 6.85 -40.02 -8.72
C LEU A 27 7.69 -38.84 -9.25
N SER A 28 8.42 -39.03 -10.35
CA SER A 28 9.21 -37.97 -10.99
C SER A 28 8.33 -36.84 -11.53
N VAL A 29 7.24 -37.15 -12.24
CA VAL A 29 6.29 -36.15 -12.72
C VAL A 29 5.66 -35.38 -11.56
N PHE A 30 5.27 -36.09 -10.49
CA PHE A 30 4.69 -35.45 -9.30
C PHE A 30 5.69 -34.51 -8.60
N GLY A 31 6.95 -34.94 -8.46
CA GLY A 31 8.02 -34.10 -7.91
C GLY A 31 8.25 -32.84 -8.75
N MET A 32 8.25 -32.97 -10.09
CA MET A 32 8.35 -31.83 -11.00
C MET A 32 7.17 -30.87 -10.87
N VAL A 33 5.94 -31.38 -10.80
CA VAL A 33 4.73 -30.57 -10.60
C VAL A 33 4.81 -29.80 -9.29
N ILE A 34 5.22 -30.44 -8.18
CA ILE A 34 5.41 -29.77 -6.89
C ILE A 34 6.48 -28.69 -6.98
N ALA A 35 7.64 -29.00 -7.57
CA ALA A 35 8.76 -28.06 -7.67
C ALA A 35 8.37 -26.82 -8.48
N ILE A 36 7.71 -27.00 -9.63
CA ILE A 36 7.22 -25.89 -10.46
C ILE A 36 6.12 -25.12 -9.73
N SER A 37 5.20 -25.79 -9.05
CA SER A 37 4.13 -25.14 -8.30
C SER A 37 4.68 -24.25 -7.18
N LEU A 38 5.71 -24.73 -6.46
CA LEU A 38 6.37 -23.96 -5.42
C LEU A 38 7.08 -22.72 -5.99
N LEU A 39 7.76 -22.87 -7.13
CA LEU A 39 8.40 -21.75 -7.82
C LEU A 39 7.38 -20.70 -8.29
N LEU A 40 6.28 -21.15 -8.90
CA LEU A 40 5.18 -20.27 -9.34
C LEU A 40 4.50 -19.57 -8.16
N ALA A 41 4.29 -20.28 -7.04
CA ALA A 41 3.73 -19.70 -5.83
C ALA A 41 4.65 -18.61 -5.26
N ALA A 42 5.96 -18.86 -5.18
CA ALA A 42 6.92 -17.86 -4.72
C ALA A 42 6.91 -16.60 -5.60
N LEU A 43 6.95 -16.79 -6.93
CA LEU A 43 6.84 -15.68 -7.89
C LEU A 43 5.52 -14.94 -7.76
N SER A 44 4.41 -15.65 -7.57
CA SER A 44 3.08 -15.06 -7.39
C SER A 44 3.00 -14.21 -6.12
N VAL A 45 3.59 -14.67 -5.01
CA VAL A 45 3.62 -13.92 -3.76
C VAL A 45 4.46 -12.66 -3.93
N MET A 46 5.64 -12.76 -4.55
CA MET A 46 6.50 -11.60 -4.80
C MET A 46 5.83 -10.58 -5.72
N ASN A 47 5.23 -11.03 -6.83
CA ASN A 47 4.54 -10.17 -7.77
C ASN A 47 3.32 -9.48 -7.14
N GLY A 48 2.51 -10.21 -6.36
CA GLY A 48 1.38 -9.66 -5.63
C GLY A 48 1.81 -8.65 -4.57
N PHE A 49 2.85 -8.97 -3.82
CA PHE A 49 3.43 -8.09 -2.81
C PHE A 49 3.98 -6.81 -3.43
N GLU A 50 4.77 -6.90 -4.50
CA GLU A 50 5.31 -5.71 -5.19
C GLU A 50 4.18 -4.80 -5.68
N ARG A 51 3.12 -5.38 -6.26
CA ARG A 51 1.95 -4.61 -6.69
C ARG A 51 1.27 -3.91 -5.53
N GLU A 52 1.04 -4.63 -4.43
CA GLU A 52 0.40 -4.08 -3.24
C GLU A 52 1.24 -2.97 -2.61
N MET A 53 2.55 -3.18 -2.51
CA MET A 53 3.47 -2.18 -1.99
C MET A 53 3.51 -0.93 -2.87
N ARG A 54 3.56 -1.10 -4.20
CA ARG A 54 3.58 0.01 -5.14
C ARG A 54 2.29 0.84 -5.05
N VAL A 55 1.14 0.17 -5.06
CA VAL A 55 -0.18 0.83 -5.02
C VAL A 55 -0.41 1.54 -3.69
N ARG A 56 -0.05 0.92 -2.57
CA ARG A 56 -0.26 1.50 -1.23
C ARG A 56 0.69 2.63 -0.89
N ILE A 57 1.95 2.59 -1.33
CA ILE A 57 2.95 3.60 -0.95
C ILE A 57 3.01 4.77 -1.93
N LEU A 58 3.06 4.53 -3.25
CA LEU A 58 3.36 5.62 -4.18
C LEU A 58 2.21 6.62 -4.35
N ASN A 59 0.97 6.23 -4.04
CA ASN A 59 -0.18 7.15 -4.11
C ASN A 59 -0.28 8.11 -2.91
N LEU A 60 0.40 7.81 -1.80
CA LEU A 60 0.34 8.59 -0.56
C LEU A 60 1.58 9.46 -0.33
N VAL A 61 2.68 9.16 -1.02
CA VAL A 61 3.94 9.89 -0.86
C VAL A 61 4.01 11.02 -1.89
N PRO A 62 4.17 12.29 -1.46
CA PRO A 62 4.36 13.40 -2.39
C PRO A 62 5.67 13.21 -3.18
N HIS A 63 5.63 13.42 -4.48
CA HIS A 63 6.81 13.31 -5.36
C HIS A 63 7.89 14.34 -5.03
N VAL A 64 7.47 15.54 -4.60
CA VAL A 64 8.35 16.64 -4.20
C VAL A 64 7.81 17.23 -2.91
N THR A 65 8.71 17.51 -1.97
CA THR A 65 8.39 18.19 -0.71
C THR A 65 9.34 19.35 -0.53
N ILE A 66 8.81 20.57 -0.39
CA ILE A 66 9.59 21.78 -0.16
C ILE A 66 9.44 22.14 1.32
N ARG A 67 10.56 22.31 2.03
CA ARG A 67 10.60 22.70 3.44
C ARG A 67 11.55 23.87 3.63
N GLY A 68 11.19 24.79 4.51
CA GLY A 68 12.01 25.95 4.81
C GLY A 68 11.35 26.85 5.85
N PHE A 69 12.12 27.81 6.35
CA PHE A 69 11.60 28.89 7.17
C PHE A 69 11.30 30.07 6.23
N ALA A 70 10.03 30.29 5.93
CA ALA A 70 9.58 31.42 5.11
C ALA A 70 8.28 31.97 5.69
N SER A 71 7.97 33.22 5.37
CA SER A 71 6.74 33.87 5.83
C SER A 71 5.50 33.25 5.16
N GLU A 72 4.31 33.57 5.67
CA GLU A 72 3.07 33.05 5.10
C GLU A 72 2.84 33.53 3.67
N ASP A 73 3.24 34.78 3.38
CA ASP A 73 3.18 35.41 2.06
C ASP A 73 4.16 34.75 1.06
N ASP A 74 5.39 34.45 1.49
CA ASP A 74 6.38 33.78 0.65
C ASP A 74 5.89 32.40 0.20
N TRP A 75 5.29 31.65 1.12
CA TRP A 75 4.72 30.34 0.81
C TRP A 75 3.50 30.42 -0.11
N ALA A 76 2.69 31.49 0.00
CA ALA A 76 1.59 31.73 -0.91
C ALA A 76 2.11 32.02 -2.33
N GLN A 77 3.19 32.78 -2.45
CA GLN A 77 3.84 33.04 -3.74
C GLN A 77 4.39 31.76 -4.37
N VAL A 78 5.09 30.92 -3.60
CA VAL A 78 5.60 29.62 -4.09
C VAL A 78 4.47 28.74 -4.60
N GLN A 79 3.33 28.69 -3.91
CA GLN A 79 2.16 27.95 -4.38
C GLN A 79 1.58 28.52 -5.68
N ALA A 80 1.55 29.84 -5.84
CA ALA A 80 1.08 30.47 -7.08
C ALA A 80 2.01 30.14 -8.26
N ASP A 81 3.32 30.16 -8.04
CA ASP A 81 4.32 29.85 -9.06
C ASP A 81 4.25 28.37 -9.47
N LEU A 82 4.08 27.46 -8.51
CA LEU A 82 3.93 26.02 -8.76
C LEU A 82 2.63 25.69 -9.51
N ALA A 83 1.55 26.41 -9.25
CA ALA A 83 0.26 26.21 -9.92
C ALA A 83 0.32 26.55 -11.43
N GLN A 84 1.31 27.32 -11.89
CA GLN A 84 1.50 27.65 -13.31
C GLN A 84 2.20 26.54 -14.10
N LEU A 85 2.82 25.57 -13.42
CA LEU A 85 3.55 24.48 -14.06
C LEU A 85 2.57 23.35 -14.44
N GLU A 86 2.45 23.05 -15.73
CA GLU A 86 1.57 21.96 -16.23
C GLU A 86 1.90 20.59 -15.64
N SER A 87 3.15 20.37 -15.23
CA SER A 87 3.59 19.12 -14.58
C SER A 87 3.06 18.93 -13.16
N VAL A 88 2.49 19.97 -12.52
CA VAL A 88 2.00 19.92 -11.14
C VAL A 88 0.51 19.55 -11.14
N THR A 89 0.21 18.29 -10.84
CA THR A 89 -1.19 17.81 -10.79
C THR A 89 -1.91 18.24 -9.51
N ARG A 90 -1.20 18.35 -8.39
CA ARG A 90 -1.75 18.73 -7.09
C ARG A 90 -0.67 19.33 -6.22
N GLN A 91 -1.04 20.36 -5.45
CA GLN A 91 -0.21 20.95 -4.40
C GLN A 91 -1.04 21.09 -3.13
N ASN A 92 -0.40 20.93 -1.97
CA ASN A 92 -1.01 21.11 -0.67
C ASN A 92 0.02 21.68 0.30
N ARG A 93 -0.37 22.68 1.09
CA ARG A 93 0.44 23.19 2.19
C ARG A 93 0.26 22.32 3.43
N PHE A 94 1.36 22.10 4.15
CA PHE A 94 1.32 21.44 5.44
C PHE A 94 2.33 22.06 6.41
N THR A 95 2.04 21.91 7.69
CA THR A 95 2.90 22.27 8.81
C THR A 95 2.99 21.07 9.74
N ASP A 96 4.21 20.62 9.99
CA ASP A 96 4.48 19.53 10.93
C ASP A 96 4.88 20.11 12.29
N ILE A 97 4.22 19.65 13.35
CA ILE A 97 4.60 19.92 14.74
C ILE A 97 4.68 18.62 15.52
N ASP A 98 5.64 18.51 16.43
CA ASP A 98 5.68 17.39 17.37
C ASP A 98 4.73 17.71 18.54
N ALA A 99 3.79 16.80 18.82
CA ALA A 99 2.74 16.97 19.81
C ALA A 99 2.69 15.77 20.78
N LEU A 100 2.37 16.01 22.05
CA LEU A 100 2.15 14.97 23.04
C LEU A 100 0.65 14.71 23.17
N LEU A 101 0.17 13.66 22.50
CA LEU A 101 -1.24 13.29 22.62
C LEU A 101 -1.48 12.53 23.93
N VAL A 102 -2.42 13.02 24.73
CA VAL A 102 -2.85 12.40 25.98
C VAL A 102 -4.33 12.05 25.89
N ALA A 103 -4.63 10.77 26.11
CA ALA A 103 -5.99 10.26 26.16
C ALA A 103 -6.07 9.04 27.08
N GLN A 104 -7.16 8.95 27.86
CA GLN A 104 -7.44 7.81 28.75
C GLN A 104 -6.26 7.38 29.66
N GLY A 105 -5.46 8.35 30.12
CA GLY A 105 -4.28 8.08 30.95
C GLY A 105 -3.03 7.61 30.20
N ASN A 106 -3.10 7.44 28.88
CA ASN A 106 -1.97 7.14 28.01
C ASN A 106 -1.45 8.43 27.36
N ALA A 107 -0.13 8.55 27.23
CA ALA A 107 0.52 9.67 26.57
C ALA A 107 1.45 9.15 25.47
N HIS A 108 1.38 9.75 24.28
CA HIS A 108 2.18 9.36 23.12
C HIS A 108 2.65 10.60 22.35
N VAL A 109 3.97 10.73 22.17
CA VAL A 109 4.54 11.78 21.31
C VAL A 109 4.37 11.35 19.87
N THR A 110 3.75 12.20 19.06
CA THR A 110 3.56 11.96 17.63
C THR A 110 3.75 13.24 16.84
N ARG A 111 3.87 13.11 15.51
CA ARG A 111 3.88 14.24 14.61
C ARG A 111 2.45 14.58 14.21
N LEU A 112 2.03 15.80 14.53
CA LEU A 112 0.76 16.36 14.08
C LEU A 112 1.02 17.20 12.83
N THR A 113 0.43 16.78 11.72
CA THR A 113 0.47 17.51 10.46
C THR A 113 -0.82 18.31 10.32
N ILE A 114 -0.68 19.64 10.26
CA ILE A 114 -1.77 20.58 9.96
C ILE A 114 -1.70 20.87 8.47
N ALA A 115 -2.76 20.56 7.74
CA ALA A 115 -2.80 20.77 6.29
C ALA A 115 -4.17 21.27 5.85
N GLU A 116 -4.23 21.83 4.65
CA GLU A 116 -5.48 22.25 4.02
C GLU A 116 -6.34 21.03 3.62
N ASN A 117 -7.66 21.23 3.44
CA ASN A 117 -8.59 20.14 3.14
C ASN A 117 -8.22 19.33 1.88
N GLY A 118 -7.55 19.94 0.90
CA GLY A 118 -7.04 19.23 -0.29
C GLY A 118 -6.02 18.13 0.02
N ALA A 119 -5.42 18.13 1.20
CA ALA A 119 -4.51 17.09 1.67
C ALA A 119 -5.22 15.79 2.07
N LEU A 120 -6.53 15.80 2.30
CA LEU A 120 -7.30 14.62 2.71
C LEU A 120 -7.68 13.72 1.53
N GLU A 121 -7.71 14.24 0.30
CA GLU A 121 -8.12 13.50 -0.91
C GLU A 121 -7.43 12.13 -1.08
N PRO A 122 -6.09 11.98 -0.92
CA PRO A 122 -5.43 10.68 -1.04
C PRO A 122 -5.87 9.66 0.02
N TYR A 123 -6.38 10.13 1.17
CA TYR A 123 -6.72 9.29 2.31
C TYR A 123 -8.20 8.88 2.34
N LYS A 124 -9.07 9.49 1.52
CA LYS A 124 -10.53 9.28 1.55
C LYS A 124 -10.97 7.82 1.61
N GLU A 125 -10.34 6.94 0.81
CA GLU A 125 -10.68 5.51 0.78
C GLU A 125 -10.41 4.79 2.11
N HIS A 126 -9.47 5.31 2.91
CA HIS A 126 -9.01 4.76 4.17
C HIS A 126 -9.66 5.40 5.40
N LEU A 127 -10.37 6.52 5.24
CA LEU A 127 -11.04 7.22 6.34
C LEU A 127 -12.26 6.44 6.84
N ARG A 128 -12.37 6.26 8.16
CA ARG A 128 -13.52 5.65 8.83
C ARG A 128 -13.88 6.51 10.05
N PRO A 129 -15.05 7.17 10.08
CA PRO A 129 -16.06 7.28 9.00
C PRO A 129 -15.51 8.03 7.77
N ALA A 130 -16.23 7.97 6.65
CA ALA A 130 -15.90 8.78 5.48
C ALA A 130 -16.12 10.25 5.83
N VAL A 131 -15.10 11.08 5.63
CA VAL A 131 -15.11 12.52 5.94
C VAL A 131 -14.52 13.27 4.75
N ASP A 132 -15.24 14.29 4.28
CA ASP A 132 -14.81 15.13 3.16
C ASP A 132 -14.03 16.37 3.61
N SER A 133 -14.28 16.87 4.82
CA SER A 133 -13.61 18.04 5.40
C SER A 133 -13.55 17.93 6.92
N LEU A 134 -12.47 18.43 7.53
CA LEU A 134 -12.33 18.50 8.98
C LEU A 134 -12.73 19.89 9.49
N GLY A 135 -13.46 19.92 10.60
CA GLY A 135 -13.69 21.15 11.37
C GLY A 135 -12.43 21.66 12.07
N ALA A 136 -12.46 22.89 12.57
CA ALA A 136 -11.31 23.58 13.17
C ALA A 136 -10.67 22.88 14.40
N ARG A 137 -11.33 21.88 14.98
CA ARG A 137 -10.83 21.10 16.14
C ARG A 137 -11.06 19.60 15.96
N GLU A 138 -11.24 19.17 14.72
CA GLU A 138 -11.31 17.76 14.36
C GLU A 138 -9.95 17.33 13.84
N LEU A 139 -9.60 16.08 14.07
CA LEU A 139 -8.32 15.53 13.67
C LEU A 139 -8.50 14.06 13.28
N VAL A 140 -7.69 13.63 12.33
CA VAL A 140 -7.65 12.23 11.89
C VAL A 140 -6.48 11.55 12.58
N ILE A 141 -6.75 10.45 13.28
CA ILE A 141 -5.73 9.62 13.93
C ILE A 141 -5.60 8.31 13.16
N GLY A 142 -4.36 7.87 12.94
CA GLY A 142 -4.11 6.54 12.40
C GLY A 142 -4.65 5.44 13.32
N ALA A 143 -5.27 4.40 12.76
CA ALA A 143 -5.96 3.36 13.53
C ALA A 143 -5.10 2.71 14.63
N HIS A 144 -3.80 2.51 14.38
CA HIS A 144 -2.88 1.98 15.39
C HIS A 144 -2.68 2.93 16.57
N LEU A 145 -2.49 4.23 16.31
CA LEU A 145 -2.33 5.23 17.37
C LEU A 145 -3.63 5.39 18.18
N ALA A 146 -4.77 5.36 17.50
CA ALA A 146 -6.07 5.35 18.16
C ALA A 146 -6.21 4.13 19.09
N ALA A 147 -5.84 2.93 18.63
CA ALA A 147 -5.88 1.72 19.44
C ALA A 147 -4.92 1.80 20.65
N THR A 148 -3.70 2.32 20.48
CA THR A 148 -2.74 2.51 21.59
C THR A 148 -3.25 3.50 22.63
N LEU A 149 -3.94 4.56 22.21
CA LEU A 149 -4.53 5.55 23.10
C LEU A 149 -5.91 5.13 23.65
N GLY A 150 -6.47 4.01 23.19
CA GLY A 150 -7.80 3.54 23.58
C GLY A 150 -8.93 4.44 23.08
N LEU A 151 -8.76 5.06 21.92
CA LEU A 151 -9.68 6.03 21.33
C LEU A 151 -10.65 5.40 20.33
N THR A 152 -11.87 5.92 20.34
CA THR A 152 -12.93 5.67 19.35
C THR A 152 -13.38 6.97 18.70
N VAL A 153 -14.09 6.88 17.56
CA VAL A 153 -14.57 8.06 16.83
C VAL A 153 -15.53 8.85 17.72
N GLY A 154 -15.24 10.14 17.93
CA GLY A 154 -16.00 11.04 18.79
C GLY A 154 -15.36 11.31 20.15
N ASP A 155 -14.32 10.54 20.51
CA ASP A 155 -13.57 10.78 21.74
C ASP A 155 -12.71 12.05 21.64
N ARG A 156 -12.46 12.67 22.79
CA ARG A 156 -11.61 13.85 22.91
C ARG A 156 -10.18 13.44 23.25
N VAL A 157 -9.24 14.08 22.57
CA VAL A 157 -7.80 13.96 22.84
C VAL A 157 -7.24 15.34 23.17
N SER A 158 -6.30 15.39 24.11
CA SER A 158 -5.53 16.59 24.43
C SER A 158 -4.16 16.48 23.77
N ALA A 159 -3.68 17.56 23.17
CA ALA A 159 -2.38 17.65 22.51
C ALA A 159 -1.51 18.72 23.18
#